data_AF-A0A0F4V680-F1
#
_entry.id   AF-A0A0F4V680-F1
#
_cell.length_a   1.000
_cell.length_b   1.000
_cell.length_c   1.000
_cell.angle_alpha   90.00
_cell.angle_beta   90.00
_cell.angle_gamma   90.00
#
_symmetry.space_group_name_H-M   'P 1'
#
loop_
_entity.id
_entity.type
_entity.pdbx_description
1 polymer ?
#
loop_
_entity_poly.entity_id
_entity_poly.type
_entity_poly.pdbx_seq_one_letter_code
_entity_poly.pdbx_strand_id
1 'polypeptide(L)' 'MNFIEQIQLHAEQVFGDKAKAENWLNQPKSEFGGFTPLEHAHSEAGYLVAKEALERIRHGYAF' A
#
# COMPACT_ATOMS: atom_id res chain seq x y z
N MET A 1 -2.03 -17.30 2.91
CA MET A 1 -2.37 -15.91 3.27
C MET A 1 -2.63 -15.14 1.99
N ASN A 2 -3.68 -14.34 1.93
CA ASN A 2 -3.93 -13.46 0.78
C ASN A 2 -3.45 -12.04 1.12
N PHE A 3 -2.22 -11.73 0.74
CA PHE A 3 -1.60 -10.44 1.02
C PHE A 3 -2.25 -9.30 0.23
N ILE A 4 -2.83 -9.60 -0.92
CA ILE A 4 -3.54 -8.63 -1.77
C ILE A 4 -4.81 -8.14 -1.07
N GLU A 5 -5.65 -9.05 -0.59
CA GLU A 5 -6.87 -8.66 0.15
C GLU A 5 -6.54 -7.90 1.44
N GLN A 6 -5.47 -8.30 2.14
CA GLN A 6 -5.04 -7.62 3.37
C GLN A 6 -4.55 -6.20 3.11
N ILE A 7 -3.73 -5.98 2.07
CA ILE A 7 -3.21 -4.64 1.78
C ILE A 7 -4.29 -3.71 1.25
N GLN A 8 -5.26 -4.24 0.50
CA GLN A 8 -6.43 -3.48 0.05
C GLN A 8 -7.25 -2.98 1.24
N LEU A 9 -7.64 -3.89 2.16
CA LEU A 9 -8.40 -3.51 3.35
C LEU A 9 -7.62 -2.52 4.21
N HIS A 10 -6.32 -2.72 4.38
CA HIS A 10 -5.49 -1.82 5.18
C HIS A 10 -5.37 -0.43 4.55
N ALA A 11 -5.18 -0.35 3.23
CA ALA A 11 -5.17 0.93 2.51
C ALA A 11 -6.52 1.65 2.66
N GLU A 12 -7.64 0.95 2.52
CA GLU A 12 -8.98 1.52 2.75
C GLU A 12 -9.13 2.10 4.16
N GLN A 13 -8.60 1.43 5.19
CA GLN A 13 -8.60 1.92 6.57
C GLN A 13 -7.73 3.16 6.76
N VAL A 14 -6.58 3.24 6.10
CA VAL A 14 -5.66 4.39 6.19
C VAL A 14 -6.22 5.61 5.47
N PHE A 15 -6.81 5.43 4.28
CA PHE A 15 -7.34 6.54 3.50
C PHE A 15 -8.78 6.92 3.85
N GLY A 16 -9.54 6.03 4.49
CA GLY A 16 -10.97 6.19 4.77
C GLY A 16 -11.83 6.25 3.51
N ASP A 17 -11.25 5.96 2.35
CA ASP A 17 -11.87 6.06 1.03
C ASP A 17 -11.28 4.98 0.11
N LYS A 18 -12.18 4.18 -0.46
CA LYS A 18 -11.80 3.04 -1.30
C LYS A 18 -11.12 3.46 -2.60
N ALA A 19 -11.61 4.51 -3.26
CA ALA A 19 -11.04 4.96 -4.53
C ALA A 19 -9.62 5.52 -4.32
N LYS A 20 -9.38 6.23 -3.22
CA LYS A 20 -8.03 6.70 -2.85
C LYS A 20 -7.10 5.55 -2.54
N ALA A 21 -7.57 4.53 -1.80
CA ALA A 21 -6.80 3.34 -1.51
C ALA A 21 -6.40 2.58 -2.78
N GLU A 22 -7.37 2.31 -3.66
CA GLU A 22 -7.12 1.65 -4.95
C GLU A 22 -6.17 2.46 -5.82
N ASN A 23 -6.37 3.78 -5.92
CA ASN A 23 -5.47 4.64 -6.69
C ASN A 23 -4.05 4.62 -6.12
N TRP A 24 -3.89 4.69 -4.80
CA TRP A 24 -2.57 4.65 -4.16
C TRP A 24 -1.86 3.31 -4.40
N LEU A 25 -2.59 2.19 -4.31
CA LEU A 25 -2.07 0.83 -4.50
C LEU A 25 -1.68 0.53 -5.94
N ASN A 26 -2.34 1.14 -6.93
CA ASN A 26 -2.07 0.93 -8.36
C ASN A 26 -1.16 2.00 -8.98
N GLN A 27 -0.72 2.98 -8.20
CA GLN A 27 0.19 4.02 -8.70
C GLN A 27 1.64 3.59 -8.49
N PRO A 28 2.48 3.58 -9.54
CA PRO A 28 3.92 3.37 -9.43
C PRO A 28 4.55 4.39 -8.48
N LYS A 29 5.44 3.95 -7.59
CA LYS A 29 6.17 4.87 -6.69
C LYS A 29 7.64 4.56 -6.63
N SER A 30 8.45 5.60 -6.45
CA SER A 30 9.91 5.48 -6.38
C SER A 30 10.37 4.62 -5.20
N GLU A 31 9.64 4.61 -4.08
CA GLU A 31 9.94 3.76 -2.92
C GLU A 31 9.79 2.25 -3.22
N PHE A 32 8.99 1.90 -4.24
CA PHE A 32 8.81 0.54 -4.75
C PHE A 32 9.63 0.31 -6.04
N GLY A 33 10.69 1.08 -6.28
CA GLY A 33 11.55 0.91 -7.46
C GLY A 33 10.83 1.18 -8.78
N GLY A 34 9.74 1.96 -8.77
CA GLY A 34 8.94 2.25 -9.96
C GLY A 34 7.84 1.22 -10.24
N PHE A 35 7.66 0.22 -9.38
CA PHE A 35 6.49 -0.65 -9.38
C PHE A 35 5.38 -0.09 -8.47
N THR A 36 4.22 -0.71 -8.55
CA THR A 36 3.07 -0.40 -7.69
C THR A 36 3.19 -1.14 -6.35
N PRO A 37 2.65 -0.57 -5.25
CA PRO A 37 2.53 -1.29 -3.98
C PRO A 37 1.81 -2.64 -4.13
N LEU A 38 0.82 -2.72 -5.03
CA LEU A 38 0.04 -3.93 -5.28
C LEU A 38 0.88 -5.05 -5.92
N GLU A 39 1.74 -4.71 -6.88
CA GLU A 39 2.67 -5.67 -7.50
C GLU A 39 3.65 -6.25 -6.47
N HIS A 40 4.13 -5.44 -5.53
CA HIS A 40 5.00 -5.90 -4.44
C HIS A 40 4.28 -6.82 -3.44
N ALA A 41 3.00 -6.55 -3.16
CA ALA A 41 2.21 -7.30 -2.20
C ALA A 41 1.95 -8.77 -2.58
N HIS A 42 2.34 -9.22 -3.77
CA HIS A 42 2.33 -10.66 -4.13
C HIS A 42 3.34 -11.50 -3.32
N SER A 43 4.27 -10.86 -2.62
CA SER A 43 5.21 -11.50 -1.70
C SER A 43 5.02 -10.98 -0.27
N GLU A 44 5.36 -11.79 0.73
CA GLU A 44 5.31 -11.35 2.13
C GLU A 44 6.21 -10.13 2.39
N ALA A 45 7.43 -10.15 1.83
CA ALA A 45 8.36 -9.03 1.97
C ALA A 45 7.80 -7.74 1.36
N GLY A 46 7.26 -7.80 0.14
CA GLY A 46 6.66 -6.62 -0.49
C GLY A 46 5.37 -6.16 0.17
N TYR A 47 4.58 -7.08 0.73
CA TYR A 47 3.43 -6.74 1.58
C TYR A 47 3.85 -5.96 2.83
N LEU A 48 4.90 -6.39 3.53
CA LEU A 48 5.40 -5.69 4.72
C LEU A 48 5.89 -4.28 4.39
N VAL A 49 6.56 -4.08 3.25
CA VAL A 49 6.98 -2.76 2.78
C VAL A 49 5.77 -1.87 2.47
N ALA A 50 4.79 -2.38 1.72
CA ALA A 50 3.56 -1.65 1.40
C ALA A 50 2.77 -1.26 2.66
N LYS A 51 2.72 -2.17 3.64
CA LYS A 51 2.09 -1.92 4.94
C LYS A 51 2.82 -0.83 5.71
N GLU A 52 4.15 -0.87 5.77
CA GLU A 52 4.93 0.17 6.45
C GLU A 52 4.73 1.55 5.80
N ALA A 53 4.67 1.61 4.47
CA ALA A 53 4.39 2.84 3.74
C ALA A 53 3.00 3.42 4.10
N LEU A 54 1.97 2.58 4.15
CA LEU A 54 0.63 2.98 4.60
C LEU A 54 0.61 3.46 6.05
N GLU A 55 1.36 2.80 6.93
CA GLU A 55 1.50 3.20 8.32
C GLU A 55 2.15 4.58 8.46
N ARG A 56 3.18 4.88 7.66
CA ARG A 56 3.80 6.21 7.64
C ARG A 56 2.79 7.29 7.22
N ILE A 57 1.97 7.03 6.19
CA ILE A 57 0.88 7.92 5.76
C ILE A 57 -0.12 8.15 6.90
N ARG A 58 -0.54 7.07 7.58
CA ARG A 58 -1.48 7.15 8.72
C ARG A 58 -0.96 8.05 9.85
N HIS A 59 0.34 8.01 10.12
CA HIS A 59 0.97 8.85 11.15
C HIS A 59 1.28 10.29 10.67
N GLY A 60 0.88 10.65 9.45
CA GLY A 60 1.06 11.99 8.91
C GLY A 60 2.46 12.26 8.36
N TYR A 61 3.28 11.22 8.14
CA TYR A 61 4.52 11.37 7.37
C TYR A 61 4.13 11.51 5.90
N ALA A 62 4.11 12.75 5.42
CA ALA A 62 3.99 13.05 4.00
C ALA A 62 5.36 12.85 3.32
N PHE A 63 5.35 12.15 2.18
CA PHE A 63 6.47 12.02 1.25
C PHE A 63 6.30 13.03 0.11
#